data_AF-A0A2V1P1Z9-F1
#
_entry.id   AF-A0A2V1P1Z9-F1
#
_cell.length_a   1.000
_cell.length_b   1.000
_cell.length_c   1.000
_cell.angle_alpha   90.00
_cell.angle_beta   90.00
_cell.angle_gamma   90.00
#
_symmetry.space_group_name_H-M   'P 1'
#
loop_
_entity.id
_entity.type
_entity.pdbx_description
1 polymer ?
#
loop_
_entity_poly.entity_id
_entity_poly.type
_entity_poly.pdbx_seq_one_letter_code
_entity_poly.pdbx_strand_id
1 'polypeptide(L)'
;MSLPPRSIYSLNEVAARWGCCPSDIVGWALTGHLPMMTAVGRIVCGAEPVAGLIQVNAADIMAMFRRYARSEKSCTVRHVLPDGSNIWRYVTHPKQGLRLGRADLLLKADDVLAFEEECDLLRRKGGRKGGAGGSEPRYDWDGMFVEMVRIINEQGIPQKQADFVSLIIEWFHEESETGEIPDESTIRKRVAAVWRRLAELA
;
A
#
# COMPACT_ATOMS: atom_id res chain seq x y z
N MET A 1 -16.56 -11.90 -29.79
CA MET A 1 -15.65 -12.79 -29.05
C MET A 1 -15.38 -12.15 -27.70
N SER A 2 -15.50 -12.87 -26.60
CA SER A 2 -15.11 -12.37 -25.28
C SER A 2 -13.59 -12.27 -25.20
N LEU A 3 -13.08 -11.18 -24.63
CA LEU A 3 -11.65 -11.00 -24.40
C LEU A 3 -11.16 -12.03 -23.35
N PRO A 4 -9.88 -12.43 -23.40
CA PRO A 4 -9.30 -13.25 -22.35
C PRO A 4 -9.37 -12.53 -20.98
N PRO A 5 -9.45 -13.29 -19.88
CA PRO A 5 -9.47 -12.71 -18.55
C PRO A 5 -8.16 -11.98 -18.24
N ARG A 6 -8.22 -11.10 -17.24
CA ARG A 6 -7.07 -10.33 -16.77
C ARG A 6 -6.00 -11.29 -16.23
N SER A 7 -4.74 -11.11 -16.66
CA SER A 7 -3.62 -12.01 -16.34
C SER A 7 -2.73 -11.52 -15.19
N ILE A 8 -2.67 -10.21 -14.96
CA ILE A 8 -1.81 -9.60 -13.94
C ILE A 8 -2.51 -8.44 -13.25
N TYR A 9 -2.14 -8.22 -11.99
CA TYR A 9 -2.52 -7.07 -11.19
C TYR A 9 -1.27 -6.33 -10.74
N SER A 10 -1.34 -5.00 -10.65
CA SER A 10 -0.33 -4.25 -9.92
C SER A 10 -0.52 -4.44 -8.42
N LEU A 11 0.57 -4.27 -7.66
CA LEU A 11 0.53 -4.31 -6.20
C LEU A 11 -0.53 -3.37 -5.59
N ASN A 12 -0.67 -2.15 -6.13
CA ASN A 12 -1.61 -1.16 -5.61
C ASN A 12 -3.06 -1.55 -5.86
N GLU A 13 -3.37 -2.16 -7.01
CA GLU A 13 -4.72 -2.64 -7.31
C GLU A 13 -5.14 -3.76 -6.34
N VAL A 14 -4.25 -4.70 -6.05
CA VAL A 14 -4.52 -5.77 -5.08
C VAL A 14 -4.68 -5.21 -3.67
N ALA A 15 -3.81 -4.28 -3.26
CA ALA A 15 -3.92 -3.61 -1.96
C ALA A 15 -5.27 -2.92 -1.77
N ALA A 16 -5.71 -2.15 -2.77
CA ALA A 16 -7.01 -1.50 -2.76
C ALA A 16 -8.17 -2.52 -2.72
N ARG A 17 -8.08 -3.58 -3.54
CA ARG A 17 -9.08 -4.65 -3.62
C ARG A 17 -9.25 -5.40 -2.29
N TRP A 18 -8.19 -5.59 -1.54
CA TRP A 18 -8.20 -6.30 -0.24
C TRP A 18 -8.35 -5.37 0.97
N GLY A 19 -8.34 -4.05 0.78
CA GLY A 19 -8.41 -3.08 1.87
C GLY A 19 -7.22 -3.18 2.84
N CYS A 20 -6.02 -3.46 2.34
CA CYS A 20 -4.80 -3.61 3.14
C CYS A 20 -3.67 -2.70 2.64
N CYS A 21 -2.62 -2.53 3.45
CA CYS A 21 -1.46 -1.75 3.03
C CYS A 21 -0.59 -2.58 2.05
N PRO A 22 0.04 -1.96 1.03
CA PRO A 22 0.99 -2.67 0.16
C PRO A 22 2.13 -3.37 0.92
N SER A 23 2.50 -2.86 2.10
CA SER A 23 3.48 -3.50 2.98
C SER A 23 3.01 -4.84 3.56
N ASP A 24 1.69 -5.05 3.71
CA ASP A 24 1.13 -6.33 4.15
C ASP A 24 1.32 -7.38 3.05
N ILE A 25 0.99 -7.03 1.80
CA ILE A 25 1.16 -7.88 0.63
C ILE A 25 2.62 -8.27 0.42
N VAL A 26 3.54 -7.30 0.51
CA VAL A 26 4.98 -7.58 0.41
C VAL A 26 5.46 -8.45 1.57
N GLY A 27 4.87 -8.30 2.77
CA GLY A 27 5.09 -9.19 3.89
C GLY A 27 4.68 -10.64 3.60
N TRP A 28 3.52 -10.87 2.98
CA TRP A 28 3.09 -12.20 2.55
C TRP A 28 3.98 -12.77 1.44
N ALA A 29 4.50 -11.93 0.56
CA ALA A 29 5.51 -12.33 -0.41
C ALA A 29 6.82 -12.75 0.25
N LEU A 30 7.25 -12.04 1.29
CA LEU A 30 8.45 -12.37 2.06
C LEU A 30 8.35 -13.73 2.76
N THR A 31 7.15 -14.09 3.24
CA THR A 31 6.90 -15.38 3.89
C THR A 31 6.50 -16.49 2.91
N GLY A 32 6.50 -16.21 1.60
CA GLY A 32 6.24 -17.20 0.55
C GLY A 32 4.77 -17.53 0.31
N HIS A 33 3.83 -16.76 0.87
CA HIS A 33 2.39 -16.97 0.62
C HIS A 33 1.92 -16.40 -0.71
N LEU A 34 2.63 -15.39 -1.24
CA LEU A 34 2.16 -14.67 -2.42
C LEU A 34 3.34 -14.22 -3.30
N PRO A 35 3.57 -14.86 -4.45
CA PRO A 35 4.69 -14.53 -5.32
C PRO A 35 4.66 -13.08 -5.80
N MET A 36 5.78 -12.36 -5.62
CA MET A 36 5.94 -11.01 -6.18
C MET A 36 6.62 -11.09 -7.54
N MET A 37 6.00 -10.53 -8.56
CA MET A 37 6.43 -10.63 -9.94
C MET A 37 6.91 -9.28 -10.48
N THR A 38 7.72 -9.32 -11.53
CA THR A 38 8.04 -8.16 -12.36
C THR A 38 8.22 -8.59 -13.82
N ALA A 39 7.96 -7.67 -14.75
CA ALA A 39 8.19 -7.92 -16.17
C ALA A 39 9.54 -7.33 -16.58
N VAL A 40 10.37 -8.15 -17.24
CA VAL A 40 11.67 -7.70 -17.74
C VAL A 40 11.82 -7.97 -19.23
N GLY A 41 12.61 -7.10 -19.88
CA GLY A 41 13.24 -7.44 -21.16
C GLY A 41 14.33 -8.51 -20.97
N ARG A 42 15.23 -8.61 -21.95
CA ARG A 42 16.34 -9.57 -21.88
C ARG A 42 17.33 -9.19 -20.77
N ILE A 43 17.46 -10.05 -19.78
CA ILE A 43 18.49 -10.02 -18.74
C ILE A 43 19.34 -11.30 -18.85
N VAL A 44 20.49 -11.36 -18.19
CA VAL A 44 21.34 -12.55 -18.16
C VAL A 44 21.54 -13.01 -16.72
N CYS A 45 21.36 -14.30 -16.48
CA CYS A 45 21.65 -14.96 -15.22
C CYS A 45 22.69 -16.05 -15.46
N GLY A 46 23.94 -15.80 -15.08
CA GLY A 46 25.06 -16.66 -15.46
C GLY A 46 25.32 -16.57 -16.97
N ALA A 47 25.07 -17.66 -17.69
CA ALA A 47 25.15 -17.73 -19.16
C ALA A 47 23.78 -17.73 -19.86
N GLU A 48 22.68 -17.86 -19.10
CA GLU A 48 21.35 -18.02 -19.67
C GLU A 48 20.61 -16.69 -19.78
N PRO A 49 20.03 -16.37 -20.95
CA PRO A 49 19.13 -15.24 -21.08
C PRO A 49 17.79 -15.55 -20.38
N VAL A 50 17.27 -14.57 -19.66
CA VAL A 50 15.95 -14.61 -19.02
C VAL A 50 15.17 -13.38 -19.46
N ALA A 51 13.88 -13.54 -19.74
CA ALA A 51 12.99 -12.45 -20.14
C ALA A 51 11.54 -12.78 -19.78
N GLY A 52 10.66 -11.79 -19.82
CA GLY A 52 9.24 -11.96 -19.55
C GLY A 52 8.88 -11.71 -18.09
N LEU A 53 7.82 -12.37 -17.61
CA LEU A 53 7.35 -12.24 -16.23
C LEU A 53 8.16 -13.17 -15.33
N ILE A 54 8.86 -12.61 -14.36
CA ILE A 54 9.74 -13.35 -13.43
C ILE A 54 9.41 -13.00 -11.99
N GLN A 55 9.68 -13.92 -11.06
CA GLN A 55 9.50 -13.63 -9.64
C GLN A 55 10.73 -12.89 -9.11
N VAL A 56 10.50 -11.92 -8.23
CA VAL A 56 11.55 -11.18 -7.52
C VAL A 56 11.60 -11.62 -6.07
N ASN A 57 12.79 -11.60 -5.48
CA ASN A 57 12.93 -11.88 -4.06
C ASN A 57 12.31 -10.74 -3.24
N ALA A 58 11.30 -11.06 -2.43
CA ALA A 58 10.61 -10.07 -1.61
C ALA A 58 11.56 -9.37 -0.61
N ALA A 59 12.62 -10.04 -0.15
CA ALA A 59 13.63 -9.44 0.72
C ALA A 59 14.36 -8.26 0.05
N ASP A 60 14.61 -8.33 -1.27
CA ASP A 60 15.29 -7.27 -2.04
C ASP A 60 14.41 -6.00 -2.15
N ILE A 61 13.09 -6.13 -2.04
CA ILE A 61 12.13 -5.01 -2.21
C ILE A 61 11.66 -4.40 -0.88
N MET A 62 11.94 -5.03 0.27
CA MET A 62 11.47 -4.59 1.59
C MET A 62 11.84 -3.15 1.95
N ALA A 63 12.95 -2.62 1.43
CA ALA A 63 13.35 -1.24 1.66
C ALA A 63 12.34 -0.20 1.14
N MET A 64 11.47 -0.57 0.18
CA MET A 64 10.40 0.28 -0.35
C MET A 64 9.10 0.22 0.46
N PHE A 65 9.00 -0.66 1.47
CA PHE A 65 7.75 -0.96 2.18
C PHE A 65 7.91 -0.93 3.71
N ARG A 66 8.73 -0.01 4.22
CA ARG A 66 8.92 0.16 5.67
C ARG A 66 7.64 0.72 6.29
N ARG A 67 7.16 0.10 7.39
CA ARG A 67 5.92 0.51 8.07
C ARG A 67 6.02 1.88 8.77
N TYR A 68 7.15 2.16 9.41
CA TYR A 68 7.29 3.31 10.32
C TYR A 68 8.53 4.16 10.01
N ALA A 69 8.96 4.20 8.74
CA ALA A 69 10.12 4.97 8.32
C ALA A 69 9.99 5.41 6.86
N ARG A 70 10.79 6.39 6.45
CA ARG A 70 10.92 6.76 5.04
C ARG A 70 11.31 5.53 4.22
N SER A 71 10.45 5.23 3.26
CA SER A 71 10.64 4.14 2.31
C SER A 71 11.39 4.64 1.07
N GLU A 72 12.21 3.77 0.50
CA GLU A 72 12.87 4.04 -0.77
C GLU A 72 11.84 4.05 -1.91
N LYS A 73 12.04 4.93 -2.91
CA LYS A 73 11.16 4.97 -4.10
C LYS A 73 11.46 3.83 -5.07
N SER A 74 12.67 3.27 -4.99
CA SER A 74 13.16 2.20 -5.85
C SER A 74 14.11 1.30 -5.08
N CYS A 75 14.19 0.02 -5.45
CA CYS A 75 15.17 -0.93 -4.95
C CYS A 75 15.97 -1.55 -6.09
N THR A 76 17.00 -2.31 -5.73
CA THR A 76 17.79 -3.11 -6.67
C THR A 76 17.58 -4.59 -6.36
N VAL A 77 16.94 -5.30 -7.29
CA VAL A 77 16.77 -6.75 -7.22
C VAL A 77 17.93 -7.42 -7.95
N ARG A 78 18.52 -8.44 -7.32
CA ARG A 78 19.59 -9.23 -7.93
C ARG A 78 19.28 -10.71 -8.00
N HIS A 79 18.34 -11.19 -7.18
CA HIS A 79 17.88 -12.56 -7.22
C HIS A 79 16.49 -12.63 -7.83
N VAL A 80 16.38 -13.42 -8.89
CA VAL A 80 15.12 -13.63 -9.59
C VAL A 80 14.86 -15.12 -9.77
N LEU A 81 13.59 -15.49 -9.84
CA LEU A 81 13.18 -16.82 -10.24
C LEU A 81 12.59 -16.73 -11.66
N PRO A 82 13.27 -17.27 -12.68
CA PRO A 82 12.72 -17.33 -14.03
C PRO A 82 11.40 -18.12 -14.07
N ASP A 83 10.51 -17.79 -15.00
CA ASP A 83 9.25 -18.51 -15.18
C ASP A 83 9.51 -20.00 -15.45
N GLY A 84 8.72 -20.87 -14.81
CA GLY A 84 8.88 -22.32 -14.87
C GLY A 84 10.10 -22.90 -14.13
N SER A 85 10.92 -22.06 -13.47
CA SER A 85 12.04 -22.51 -12.65
C SER A 85 11.67 -22.61 -11.17
N ASN A 86 12.36 -23.48 -10.45
CA ASN A 86 12.34 -23.58 -8.99
C ASN A 86 13.70 -23.18 -8.36
N ILE A 87 14.64 -22.68 -9.17
CA ILE A 87 15.98 -22.29 -8.73
C ILE A 87 16.14 -20.78 -8.86
N TRP A 88 16.34 -20.11 -7.72
CA TRP A 88 16.70 -18.69 -7.69
C TRP A 88 18.03 -18.47 -8.39
N ARG A 89 18.09 -17.44 -9.24
CA ARG A 89 19.29 -17.10 -10.00
C ARG A 89 19.71 -15.66 -9.76
N TYR A 90 21.01 -15.46 -9.79
CA TYR A 90 21.62 -14.14 -9.68
C TYR A 90 21.71 -13.47 -11.06
N VAL A 91 21.26 -12.22 -11.15
CA VAL A 91 21.35 -11.40 -12.36
C VAL A 91 22.80 -10.94 -12.57
N THR A 92 23.45 -11.46 -13.60
CA THR A 92 24.83 -11.10 -13.99
C THR A 92 24.85 -9.95 -14.99
N HIS A 93 23.79 -9.78 -15.78
CA HIS A 93 23.62 -8.61 -16.66
C HIS A 93 22.16 -8.11 -16.63
N PRO A 94 21.92 -6.81 -16.36
CA PRO A 94 22.91 -5.76 -16.12
C PRO A 94 23.65 -5.93 -14.77
N LYS A 95 24.94 -5.54 -14.71
CA LYS A 95 25.79 -5.73 -13.50
C LYS A 95 25.25 -5.03 -12.25
N GLN A 96 24.55 -3.91 -12.45
CA GLN A 96 23.93 -3.17 -11.36
C GLN A 96 22.71 -3.86 -10.74
N GLY A 97 22.18 -4.91 -11.37
CA GLY A 97 20.89 -5.51 -11.02
C GLY A 97 19.70 -4.78 -11.64
N LEU A 98 18.51 -5.25 -11.30
CA LEU A 98 17.26 -4.68 -11.80
C LEU A 98 16.79 -3.59 -10.86
N ARG A 99 16.72 -2.35 -11.36
CA ARG A 99 16.16 -1.25 -10.59
C ARG A 99 14.65 -1.25 -10.77
N LEU A 100 13.93 -1.50 -9.69
CA LEU A 100 12.47 -1.59 -9.68
C LEU A 100 11.89 -0.51 -8.76
N GLY A 101 10.78 0.08 -9.17
CA GLY A 101 9.88 0.87 -8.34
C GLY A 101 8.60 0.12 -8.04
N ARG A 102 7.70 0.76 -7.30
CA ARG A 102 6.40 0.15 -6.90
C ARG A 102 5.51 -0.20 -8.10
N ALA A 103 5.61 0.55 -9.19
CA ALA A 103 4.83 0.32 -10.41
C ALA A 103 5.29 -0.92 -11.20
N ASP A 104 6.51 -1.40 -10.96
CA ASP A 104 7.07 -2.58 -11.63
C ASP A 104 6.71 -3.90 -10.91
N LEU A 105 6.02 -3.81 -9.76
CA LEU A 105 5.65 -4.93 -8.92
C LEU A 105 4.24 -5.41 -9.24
N LEU A 106 4.17 -6.68 -9.61
CA LEU A 106 2.99 -7.33 -10.17
C LEU A 106 2.66 -8.60 -9.39
N LEU A 107 1.41 -9.03 -9.50
CA LEU A 107 0.93 -10.33 -9.03
C LEU A 107 0.22 -11.04 -10.19
N LYS A 108 0.43 -12.35 -10.33
CA LYS A 108 -0.34 -13.16 -11.30
C LYS A 108 -1.79 -13.24 -10.84
N ALA A 109 -2.72 -13.18 -11.79
CA ALA A 109 -4.14 -13.27 -11.49
C ALA A 109 -4.49 -14.59 -10.78
N ASP A 110 -3.91 -15.71 -11.19
CA ASP A 110 -4.14 -17.02 -10.58
C ASP A 110 -3.71 -17.05 -9.11
N ASP A 111 -2.56 -16.46 -8.78
CA ASP A 111 -2.07 -16.38 -7.39
C ASP A 111 -2.98 -15.48 -6.52
N VAL A 112 -3.46 -14.37 -7.08
CA VAL A 112 -4.42 -13.47 -6.39
C VAL A 112 -5.73 -14.19 -6.11
N LEU A 113 -6.29 -14.88 -7.11
CA LEU A 113 -7.56 -15.59 -6.98
C LEU A 113 -7.44 -16.78 -6.00
N ALA A 114 -6.36 -17.55 -6.08
CA ALA A 114 -6.10 -18.65 -5.16
C ALA A 114 -5.96 -18.14 -3.71
N PHE A 115 -5.21 -17.05 -3.50
CA PHE A 115 -5.07 -16.43 -2.18
C PHE A 115 -6.41 -15.88 -1.65
N GLU A 116 -7.23 -15.29 -2.53
CA GLU A 116 -8.58 -14.82 -2.17
C GLU A 116 -9.50 -15.94 -1.71
N GLU A 117 -9.43 -17.10 -2.36
CA GLU A 117 -10.18 -18.30 -1.98
C GLU A 117 -9.67 -18.89 -0.66
N GLU A 118 -8.36 -19.07 -0.51
CA GLU A 118 -7.73 -19.61 0.70
C GLU A 118 -8.04 -18.75 1.94
N CYS A 119 -7.94 -17.43 1.80
CA CYS A 119 -8.17 -16.48 2.89
C CYS A 119 -9.65 -16.05 3.03
N ASP A 120 -10.54 -16.60 2.21
CA ASP A 120 -11.98 -16.29 2.17
C ASP A 120 -12.26 -14.78 2.04
N LEU A 121 -11.40 -14.05 1.32
CA LEU A 121 -11.38 -12.58 1.30
C LEU A 121 -12.63 -11.99 0.64
N LEU A 122 -13.16 -12.68 -0.38
CA LEU A 122 -14.35 -12.22 -1.12
C LEU A 122 -15.67 -12.71 -0.50
N ARG A 123 -15.67 -13.88 0.16
CA ARG A 123 -16.85 -14.39 0.88
C ARG A 123 -17.08 -13.64 2.19
N ARG A 124 -16.05 -12.96 2.68
CA ARG A 124 -16.15 -11.90 3.69
C ARG A 124 -16.97 -10.68 3.28
N LYS A 125 -17.59 -10.66 2.09
CA LYS A 125 -18.79 -9.83 1.86
C LYS A 125 -19.96 -10.13 2.82
N GLY A 126 -19.89 -11.20 3.62
CA GLY A 126 -20.81 -11.46 4.75
C GLY A 126 -20.22 -11.41 6.17
N GLY A 127 -18.92 -11.12 6.36
CA GLY A 127 -18.26 -11.46 7.64
C GLY A 127 -17.20 -10.51 8.22
N ARG A 128 -16.68 -9.56 7.44
CA ARG A 128 -15.97 -8.39 8.00
C ARG A 128 -16.25 -7.20 7.10
N LYS A 129 -17.23 -6.41 7.52
CA LYS A 129 -17.20 -4.97 7.33
C LYS A 129 -15.85 -4.47 7.86
N GLY A 130 -14.88 -4.29 6.97
CA GLY A 130 -14.04 -3.10 7.09
C GLY A 130 -14.98 -1.91 6.92
N GLY A 131 -15.57 -1.44 8.02
CA GLY A 131 -16.33 -0.20 8.11
C GLY A 131 -17.70 -0.09 7.43
N ALA A 132 -18.14 -0.98 6.54
CA ALA A 132 -19.38 -0.73 5.79
C ALA A 132 -20.68 -1.15 6.50
N GLY A 133 -20.91 -0.67 7.72
CA GLY A 133 -22.25 -0.68 8.28
C GLY A 133 -22.36 -0.41 9.78
N GLY A 134 -21.75 0.70 10.19
CA GLY A 134 -22.57 1.73 10.83
C GLY A 134 -23.31 2.50 9.74
N SER A 135 -24.29 3.32 10.10
CA SER A 135 -24.69 4.46 9.25
C SER A 135 -23.45 5.13 8.65
N GLU A 136 -23.57 5.73 7.47
CA GLU A 136 -22.54 6.67 7.01
C GLU A 136 -22.13 7.55 8.19
N PRO A 137 -20.82 7.63 8.52
CA PRO A 137 -20.39 8.50 9.58
C PRO A 137 -20.93 9.88 9.26
N ARG A 138 -21.61 10.51 10.23
CA ARG A 138 -22.21 11.84 10.06
C ARG A 138 -21.24 12.88 9.49
N TYR A 139 -19.94 12.66 9.66
CA TYR A 139 -18.86 13.53 9.22
C TYR A 139 -17.78 12.72 8.52
N ASP A 140 -17.16 13.29 7.48
CA ASP A 140 -16.02 12.71 6.79
C ASP A 140 -14.75 12.80 7.63
N TRP A 141 -14.64 11.90 8.60
CA TRP A 141 -13.45 11.80 9.45
C TRP A 141 -12.22 11.30 8.70
N ASP A 142 -12.41 10.51 7.64
CA ASP A 142 -11.31 9.90 6.91
C ASP A 142 -10.64 10.93 5.99
N GLY A 143 -11.43 11.72 5.25
CA GLY A 143 -10.94 12.87 4.49
C GLY A 143 -10.24 13.89 5.38
N MET A 144 -10.80 14.17 6.56
CA MET A 144 -10.18 15.05 7.55
C MET A 144 -8.77 14.56 7.93
N PHE A 145 -8.62 13.28 8.23
CA PHE A 145 -7.30 12.75 8.62
C PHE A 145 -6.29 12.79 7.46
N VAL A 146 -6.72 12.58 6.21
CA VAL A 146 -5.85 12.72 5.04
C VAL A 146 -5.32 14.15 4.93
N GLU A 147 -6.20 15.15 5.05
CA GLU A 147 -5.77 16.54 4.93
C GLU A 147 -4.88 16.97 6.10
N MET A 148 -5.20 16.54 7.33
CA MET A 148 -4.33 16.82 8.48
C MET A 148 -2.92 16.25 8.31
N VAL A 149 -2.78 15.05 7.74
CA VAL A 149 -1.47 14.48 7.41
C VAL A 149 -0.73 15.34 6.38
N ARG A 150 -1.44 15.84 5.36
CA ARG A 150 -0.85 16.75 4.36
C ARG A 150 -0.37 18.06 5.00
N ILE A 151 -1.25 18.75 5.75
CA ILE A 151 -0.91 20.04 6.39
C ILE A 151 0.27 19.88 7.34
N ILE A 152 0.27 18.85 8.20
CA ILE A 152 1.38 18.61 9.14
C ILE A 152 2.68 18.34 8.39
N ASN A 153 2.63 17.63 7.27
CA ASN A 153 3.82 17.34 6.46
C ASN A 153 4.35 18.57 5.73
N GLU A 154 3.48 19.49 5.31
CA GLU A 154 3.86 20.70 4.56
C GLU A 154 4.24 21.89 5.46
N GLN A 155 3.51 22.07 6.56
CA GLN A 155 3.57 23.27 7.41
C GLN A 155 4.14 22.97 8.81
N GLY A 156 4.34 21.70 9.14
CA GLY A 156 4.81 21.24 10.45
C GLY A 156 3.67 21.00 11.45
N ILE A 157 4.03 20.50 12.62
CA ILE A 157 3.08 20.22 13.70
C ILE A 157 2.61 21.56 14.30
N PRO A 158 1.29 21.81 14.43
CA PRO A 158 0.78 23.00 15.10
C PRO A 158 1.36 23.13 16.53
N GLN A 159 1.52 24.35 17.03
CA GLN A 159 2.14 24.55 18.35
C GLN A 159 1.21 24.19 19.51
N LYS A 160 -0.10 24.36 19.32
CA LYS A 160 -1.11 24.10 20.35
C LYS A 160 -2.24 23.23 19.81
N GLN A 161 -2.88 22.50 20.73
CA GLN A 161 -4.03 21.66 20.39
C GLN A 161 -5.17 22.50 19.79
N ALA A 162 -5.33 23.73 20.28
CA ALA A 162 -6.32 24.67 19.77
C ALA A 162 -6.09 24.94 18.27
N ASP A 163 -4.85 25.18 17.86
CA ASP A 163 -4.50 25.44 16.45
C ASP A 163 -4.81 24.22 15.57
N PHE A 164 -4.51 23.01 16.07
CA PHE A 164 -4.85 21.77 15.36
C PHE A 164 -6.36 21.56 15.23
N VAL A 165 -7.13 21.86 16.28
CA VAL A 165 -8.59 21.79 16.24
C VAL A 165 -9.16 22.85 15.29
N SER A 166 -8.59 24.06 15.25
CA SER A 166 -9.00 25.12 14.32
C SER A 166 -8.79 24.73 12.86
N LEU A 167 -7.67 24.09 12.51
CA LEU A 167 -7.42 23.57 11.16
C LEU A 167 -8.46 22.53 10.73
N ILE A 168 -8.87 21.65 11.65
CA ILE A 168 -9.90 20.65 11.37
C ILE A 168 -11.26 21.29 11.16
N ILE A 169 -11.60 22.30 11.97
CA ILE A 169 -12.85 23.07 11.82
C ILE A 169 -12.87 23.78 10.47
N GLU A 170 -11.79 24.47 10.11
CA GLU A 170 -11.65 25.16 8.82
C GLU A 170 -11.80 24.20 7.66
N TRP A 171 -11.15 23.04 7.70
CA TRP A 171 -11.33 22.00 6.69
C TRP A 171 -12.78 21.52 6.58
N PHE A 172 -13.46 21.27 7.70
CA PHE A 172 -14.88 20.89 7.67
C PHE A 172 -15.79 22.01 7.13
N HIS A 173 -15.42 23.28 7.31
CA HIS A 173 -16.13 24.40 6.69
C HIS A 173 -15.97 24.43 5.17
N GLU A 174 -14.80 24.05 4.66
CA GLU A 174 -14.51 24.06 3.23
C GLU A 174 -15.07 22.84 2.50
N GLU A 175 -14.99 21.64 3.10
CA GLU A 175 -15.27 20.37 2.42
C GLU A 175 -16.67 19.79 2.71
N SER A 176 -17.41 20.31 3.70
CA SER A 176 -18.73 19.76 4.06
C SER A 176 -19.81 20.09 3.02
N GLU A 177 -20.10 19.15 2.13
CA GLU A 177 -21.20 19.25 1.15
C GLU A 177 -22.58 19.40 1.82
N THR A 178 -22.75 18.85 3.03
CA THR A 178 -24.01 18.87 3.79
C THR A 178 -24.15 20.09 4.71
N GLY A 179 -23.06 20.85 4.89
CA GLY A 179 -22.96 21.94 5.87
C GLY A 179 -22.99 21.48 7.33
N GLU A 180 -23.05 20.17 7.60
CA GLU A 180 -22.95 19.64 8.96
C GLU A 180 -21.49 19.57 9.40
N ILE A 181 -21.19 20.25 10.50
CA ILE A 181 -19.84 20.33 11.08
C ILE A 181 -19.91 19.80 12.53
N PRO A 182 -18.99 18.91 12.95
CA PRO A 182 -18.95 18.49 14.33
C PRO A 182 -18.58 19.64 15.24
N ASP A 183 -19.18 19.69 16.44
CA ASP A 183 -18.82 20.70 17.42
C ASP A 183 -17.37 20.52 17.91
N GLU A 184 -16.76 21.62 18.36
CA GLU A 184 -15.35 21.63 18.80
C GLU A 184 -15.07 20.55 19.87
N SER A 185 -16.03 20.29 20.76
CA SER A 185 -15.87 19.28 21.81
C SER A 185 -15.77 17.87 21.25
N THR A 186 -16.52 17.55 20.18
CA THR A 186 -16.46 16.27 19.47
C THR A 186 -15.13 16.13 18.73
N ILE A 187 -14.70 17.18 18.01
CA ILE A 187 -13.41 17.19 17.30
C ILE A 187 -12.27 16.98 18.30
N ARG A 188 -12.25 17.75 19.40
CA ARG A 188 -11.22 17.66 20.44
C ARG A 188 -11.12 16.27 21.05
N LYS A 189 -12.26 15.64 21.38
CA LYS A 189 -12.29 14.26 21.90
C LYS A 189 -11.74 13.26 20.87
N ARG A 190 -12.14 13.39 19.61
CA ARG A 190 -11.71 12.52 18.51
C ARG A 190 -10.20 12.56 18.31
N VAL A 191 -9.60 13.75 18.36
CA VAL A 191 -8.18 13.94 18.05
C VAL A 191 -7.26 13.95 19.26
N ALA A 192 -7.78 13.84 20.49
CA ALA A 192 -6.98 13.89 21.72
C ALA A 192 -5.85 12.84 21.77
N ALA A 193 -6.08 11.64 21.23
CA ALA A 193 -5.04 10.61 21.16
C ALA A 193 -3.95 10.94 20.14
N VAL A 194 -4.34 11.47 18.98
CA VAL A 194 -3.43 11.91 17.92
C VAL A 194 -2.58 13.09 18.39
N TRP A 195 -3.23 14.10 18.96
CA TRP A 195 -2.55 15.29 19.49
C TRP A 195 -1.49 14.95 20.54
N ARG A 196 -1.80 14.04 21.49
CA ARG A 196 -0.81 13.60 22.48
C ARG A 196 0.46 13.03 21.85
N ARG A 197 0.34 12.33 20.72
CA ARG A 197 1.49 11.79 19.98
C ARG A 197 2.21 12.84 19.15
N LEU A 198 1.48 13.77 18.54
CA LEU A 198 2.08 14.86 17.79
C LEU A 198 2.87 15.82 18.70
N ALA A 199 2.36 16.11 19.89
CA ALA A 199 3.02 16.96 20.87
C ALA A 199 4.33 16.35 21.43
N GLU A 200 4.54 15.03 21.30
CA GLU A 200 5.82 14.38 21.64
C GLU A 200 6.91 14.64 20.57
N LEU A 201 6.52 15.12 19.39
CA LEU A 201 7.38 15.30 18.21
C LEU A 201 7.64 16.77 17.84
N ALA A 202 6.89 17.70 18.43
CA ALA A 202 7.04 19.15 18.25
C ALA A 202 8.09 19.73 19.20
#